data_AF-A0A355A461-F1
#
_entry.id   AF-A0A355A461-F1
#
_cell.length_a   1.000
_cell.length_b   1.000
_cell.length_c   1.000
_cell.angle_alpha   90.00
_cell.angle_beta   90.00
_cell.angle_gamma   90.00
#
_symmetry.space_group_name_H-M   'P 1'
#
loop_
_entity.id
_entity.type
_entity.pdbx_description
1 polymer ?
#
loop_
_entity_poly.entity_id
_entity_poly.type
_entity_poly.pdbx_seq_one_letter_code
_entity_poly.pdbx_strand_id
1 'polypeptide(L)'
;MKRVVLLVIVTFLMVSMILPQTSIFGANEVQLRFLSLQVGVHPEAPWLEKTVNDFNALNKGKIKVIIDGVAGDQACWEKLRTDAAANTMPDLFTLKADRSEFDVLAQSDRVVDLNSYLKADAEFKKKLNDPGSLETYTYKGKLLGVPYAKAYVGIYYNKTLFAKAGINSFPVTWDEFFAASDKLSKMGVAPLALMTGENSWTSALMLAHLIGTSGPEGLKWLQTSPKDQKF
;
A
#
# COMPACT_ATOMS: atom_id res chain seq x y z
N MET A 1 -29.27 -53.32 20.02
CA MET A 1 -30.34 -52.90 20.96
C MET A 1 -29.71 -52.89 22.34
N LYS A 2 -29.58 -51.85 23.16
CA LYS A 2 -30.07 -50.46 23.30
C LYS A 2 -28.95 -49.76 24.12
N ARG A 3 -28.35 -48.67 23.64
CA ARG A 3 -28.56 -47.27 24.08
C ARG A 3 -28.55 -47.04 25.60
N VAL A 4 -27.77 -46.02 25.99
CA VAL A 4 -27.75 -45.22 27.23
C VAL A 4 -26.77 -45.68 28.33
N VAL A 5 -25.51 -45.22 28.26
CA VAL A 5 -24.92 -44.41 29.35
C VAL A 5 -24.09 -43.29 28.70
N LEU A 6 -24.66 -42.10 28.79
CA LEU A 6 -24.14 -40.80 28.40
C LEU A 6 -23.46 -40.19 29.65
N LEU A 7 -22.54 -39.24 29.41
CA LEU A 7 -22.00 -38.27 30.37
C LEU A 7 -20.96 -38.78 31.40
N VAL A 8 -19.70 -38.33 31.23
CA VAL A 8 -18.90 -37.54 32.21
C VAL A 8 -17.39 -37.58 31.90
N ILE A 9 -16.88 -38.46 31.03
CA ILE A 9 -15.42 -38.67 30.88
C ILE A 9 -14.85 -38.07 29.58
N VAL A 10 -15.17 -36.82 29.21
CA VAL A 10 -14.39 -36.06 28.20
C VAL A 10 -14.39 -34.54 28.50
N THR A 11 -14.30 -34.17 29.77
CA THR A 11 -14.08 -32.78 30.17
C THR A 11 -13.13 -32.78 31.34
N PHE A 12 -11.82 -32.89 31.10
CA PHE A 12 -10.82 -32.37 32.06
C PHE A 12 -9.38 -32.19 31.54
N LEU A 13 -9.07 -32.45 30.26
CA LEU A 13 -7.68 -32.36 29.77
C LEU A 13 -7.60 -31.75 28.37
N MET A 14 -8.07 -30.51 28.21
CA MET A 14 -7.63 -29.63 27.12
C MET A 14 -7.97 -28.15 27.38
N VAL A 15 -7.76 -27.68 28.62
CA VAL A 15 -7.43 -26.26 28.83
C VAL A 15 -5.91 -26.19 28.81
N SER A 16 -5.34 -26.22 27.61
CA SER A 16 -3.99 -25.71 27.43
C SER A 16 -4.08 -24.24 27.83
N MET A 17 -3.53 -23.92 28.99
CA MET A 17 -3.18 -22.58 29.37
C MET A 17 -2.34 -22.00 28.22
N ILE A 18 -2.97 -21.22 27.34
CA ILE A 18 -2.29 -20.07 26.76
C ILE A 18 -2.14 -19.10 27.94
N LEU A 19 -1.14 -19.39 28.79
CA LEU A 19 -0.53 -18.32 29.55
C LEU A 19 -0.11 -17.29 28.51
N PRO A 20 -0.50 -16.01 28.61
CA PRO A 20 0.26 -15.01 27.90
C PRO A 20 1.69 -15.23 28.40
N GLN A 21 2.61 -15.60 27.50
CA GLN A 21 4.01 -15.43 27.80
C GLN A 21 4.16 -13.92 28.03
N THR A 22 4.01 -13.51 29.28
CA THR A 22 4.50 -12.24 29.77
C THR A 22 6.00 -12.37 29.67
N SER A 23 6.51 -12.16 28.46
CA SER A 23 7.90 -11.88 28.24
C SER A 23 8.23 -10.74 29.19
N ILE A 24 9.20 -10.99 30.06
CA ILE A 24 9.72 -10.02 31.02
C ILE A 24 10.43 -8.94 30.18
N PHE A 25 9.66 -8.02 29.64
CA PHE A 25 10.14 -6.79 29.03
C PHE A 25 10.02 -5.68 30.06
N GLY A 26 11.05 -4.83 30.16
CA GLY A 26 11.12 -3.79 31.18
C GLY A 26 9.87 -2.90 31.13
N ALA A 27 9.28 -2.65 32.31
CA ALA A 27 7.98 -1.99 32.51
C ALA A 27 7.85 -0.53 31.97
N ASN A 28 8.84 -0.02 31.23
CA ASN A 28 8.93 1.36 30.76
C ASN A 28 9.14 1.52 29.23
N GLU A 29 9.28 0.43 28.46
CA GLU A 29 9.48 0.54 27.00
C GLU A 29 8.13 0.69 26.29
N VAL A 30 7.94 1.78 25.55
CA VAL A 30 6.75 2.03 24.73
C VAL A 30 6.76 1.07 23.55
N GLN A 31 5.70 0.30 23.37
CA GLN A 31 5.54 -0.58 22.21
C GLN A 31 4.58 0.05 21.21
N LEU A 32 5.01 0.16 19.95
CA LEU A 32 4.22 0.68 18.85
C LEU A 32 3.93 -0.44 17.85
N ARG A 33 2.66 -0.71 17.59
CA ARG A 33 2.24 -1.68 16.59
C ARG A 33 2.20 -1.02 15.21
N PHE A 34 2.95 -1.58 14.27
CA PHE A 34 3.00 -1.11 12.88
C PHE A 34 2.37 -2.16 11.94
N LEU A 35 1.13 -1.91 11.53
CA LEU A 35 0.47 -2.72 10.50
C LEU A 35 1.06 -2.41 9.12
N SER A 36 1.69 -3.37 8.46
CA SER A 36 2.29 -3.11 7.14
C SER A 36 2.04 -4.20 6.12
N LEU A 37 1.78 -3.77 4.89
CA LEU A 37 1.72 -4.63 3.70
C LEU A 37 3.10 -5.06 3.17
N GLN A 38 4.16 -4.37 3.58
CA GLN A 38 5.53 -4.57 3.09
C GLN A 38 6.20 -5.75 3.81
N VAL A 39 5.65 -6.94 3.69
CA VAL A 39 6.16 -8.17 4.32
C VAL A 39 6.19 -9.32 3.33
N GLY A 40 6.89 -10.40 3.69
CA GLY A 40 6.99 -11.60 2.86
C GLY A 40 7.71 -11.33 1.55
N VAL A 41 7.04 -11.56 0.42
CA VAL A 41 7.62 -11.40 -0.93
C VAL A 41 7.53 -9.96 -1.47
N HIS A 42 7.00 -9.01 -0.68
CA HIS A 42 6.95 -7.61 -1.10
C HIS A 42 8.37 -7.06 -1.34
N PRO A 43 8.63 -6.34 -2.44
CA PRO A 43 9.98 -5.85 -2.75
C PRO A 43 10.62 -4.98 -1.66
N GLU A 44 9.79 -4.28 -0.88
CA GLU A 44 10.24 -3.40 0.21
C GLU A 44 10.35 -4.10 1.58
N ALA A 45 10.00 -5.39 1.69
CA ALA A 45 10.05 -6.10 2.96
C ALA A 45 11.44 -6.09 3.62
N PRO A 46 12.56 -6.35 2.90
CA PRO A 46 13.90 -6.27 3.49
C PRO A 46 14.23 -4.86 4.00
N TRP A 47 13.71 -3.82 3.34
CA TRP A 47 13.93 -2.43 3.75
C TRP A 47 13.13 -2.08 5.00
N LEU A 48 11.87 -2.50 5.10
CA LEU A 48 11.06 -2.30 6.29
C LEU A 48 11.68 -3.00 7.51
N GLU A 49 12.04 -4.27 7.36
CA GLU A 49 12.66 -5.05 8.44
C GLU A 49 13.94 -4.38 8.93
N LYS A 50 14.83 -3.99 8.01
CA LYS A 50 16.07 -3.30 8.37
C LYS A 50 15.78 -1.98 9.08
N THR A 51 14.86 -1.17 8.57
CA THR A 51 14.52 0.14 9.13
C THR A 51 13.95 0.03 10.55
N VAL A 52 13.04 -0.91 10.78
CA VAL A 52 12.46 -1.16 12.10
C VAL A 52 13.51 -1.72 13.07
N ASN A 53 14.39 -2.61 12.61
CA ASN A 53 15.47 -3.15 13.45
C ASN A 53 16.47 -2.06 13.86
N ASP A 54 16.89 -1.21 12.92
CA ASP A 54 17.79 -0.09 13.20
C ASP A 54 17.12 0.91 14.16
N PHE A 55 15.84 1.23 13.94
CA PHE A 55 15.08 2.10 14.85
C PHE A 55 15.00 1.52 16.26
N ASN A 56 14.66 0.24 16.39
CA ASN A 56 14.56 -0.45 17.68
C ASN A 56 15.91 -0.53 18.40
N ALA A 57 17.01 -0.72 17.65
CA ALA A 57 18.36 -0.70 18.21
C ALA A 57 18.73 0.68 18.76
N LEU A 58 18.42 1.75 18.01
CA LEU A 58 18.66 3.14 18.41
C LEU A 58 17.80 3.59 19.61
N ASN A 59 16.64 2.96 19.80
CA ASN A 59 15.67 3.32 20.84
C ASN A 59 15.53 2.29 21.97
N LYS A 60 16.52 1.40 22.12
CA LYS A 60 16.50 0.31 23.09
C LYS A 60 16.14 0.79 24.50
N GLY A 61 15.13 0.17 25.11
CA GLY A 61 14.65 0.49 26.44
C GLY A 61 13.75 1.73 26.51
N LYS A 62 13.43 2.35 25.37
CA LYS A 62 12.54 3.51 25.26
C LYS A 62 11.34 3.23 24.36
N ILE A 63 11.60 2.86 23.11
CA ILE A 63 10.57 2.62 22.10
C ILE A 63 10.93 1.35 21.31
N LYS A 64 9.92 0.51 21.09
CA LYS A 64 10.02 -0.68 20.26
C LYS A 64 8.84 -0.74 19.29
N VAL A 65 9.14 -0.76 18.00
CA VAL A 65 8.17 -0.97 16.92
C VAL A 65 8.04 -2.47 16.65
N ILE A 66 6.81 -2.95 16.60
CA ILE A 66 6.45 -4.34 16.30
C ILE A 66 5.71 -4.35 14.97
N ILE A 67 6.28 -5.05 13.97
CA ILE A 67 5.64 -5.21 12.66
C ILE A 67 4.50 -6.22 12.79
N ASP A 68 3.27 -5.76 12.56
CA ASP A 68 2.06 -6.56 12.38
C ASP A 68 1.85 -6.74 10.87
N GLY A 69 2.56 -7.69 10.27
CA GLY A 69 2.67 -7.85 8.83
C GLY A 69 1.47 -8.58 8.21
N VAL A 70 0.86 -7.99 7.18
CA VAL A 70 -0.16 -8.66 6.35
C VAL A 70 0.16 -8.49 4.87
N ALA A 71 0.50 -9.59 4.20
CA ALA A 71 0.84 -9.54 2.79
C ALA A 71 -0.39 -9.23 1.92
N GLY A 72 -0.24 -8.24 1.03
CA GLY A 72 -1.25 -7.86 0.04
C GLY A 72 -2.14 -6.71 0.49
N ASP A 73 -2.38 -5.76 -0.43
CA ASP A 73 -3.12 -4.52 -0.18
C ASP A 73 -4.50 -4.75 0.47
N GLN A 74 -5.31 -5.60 -0.15
CA GLN A 74 -6.69 -5.84 0.26
C GLN A 74 -6.77 -6.47 1.65
N ALA A 75 -5.93 -7.46 1.93
CA ALA A 75 -5.90 -8.12 3.23
C ALA A 75 -5.43 -7.15 4.34
N CYS A 76 -4.46 -6.29 4.04
CA CYS A 76 -4.01 -5.26 4.97
C CYS A 76 -5.14 -4.25 5.29
N TRP A 77 -5.86 -3.79 4.25
CA TRP A 77 -7.01 -2.89 4.41
C TRP A 77 -8.17 -3.52 5.19
N GLU A 78 -8.49 -4.79 4.94
CA GLU A 78 -9.51 -5.55 5.68
C GLU A 78 -9.14 -5.72 7.16
N LYS A 79 -7.86 -6.01 7.45
CA LYS A 79 -7.39 -6.05 8.83
C LYS A 79 -7.50 -4.69 9.51
N LEU A 80 -7.12 -3.61 8.83
CA LEU A 80 -7.24 -2.26 9.40
C LEU A 80 -8.69 -1.93 9.76
N ARG A 81 -9.66 -2.27 8.89
CA ARG A 81 -11.10 -2.09 9.19
C ARG A 81 -11.58 -2.97 10.35
N THR A 82 -11.08 -4.20 10.45
CA THR A 82 -11.38 -5.10 11.57
C THR A 82 -10.86 -4.55 12.89
N ASP A 83 -9.59 -4.11 12.91
CA ASP A 83 -8.97 -3.45 14.06
C ASP A 83 -9.71 -2.16 14.43
N ALA A 84 -10.21 -1.41 13.43
CA ALA A 84 -11.03 -0.24 13.66
C ALA A 84 -12.36 -0.61 14.37
N ALA A 85 -13.06 -1.62 13.87
CA ALA A 85 -14.31 -2.10 14.46
C ALA A 85 -14.11 -2.63 15.89
N ALA A 86 -12.98 -3.28 16.16
CA ALA A 86 -12.60 -3.77 17.48
C ALA A 86 -12.05 -2.70 18.43
N ASN A 87 -11.90 -1.45 17.95
CA ASN A 87 -11.27 -0.36 18.69
C ASN A 87 -9.82 -0.67 19.13
N THR A 88 -9.10 -1.42 18.30
CA THR A 88 -7.71 -1.82 18.50
C THR A 88 -6.87 -1.39 17.31
N MET A 89 -7.00 -0.13 16.86
CA MET A 89 -6.23 0.40 15.74
C MET A 89 -4.71 0.28 15.99
N PRO A 90 -3.89 0.05 14.95
CA PRO A 90 -2.44 0.09 15.10
C PRO A 90 -1.95 1.54 15.28
N ASP A 91 -0.78 1.70 15.91
CA ASP A 91 -0.16 3.01 16.12
C ASP A 91 0.40 3.59 14.80
N LEU A 92 0.91 2.72 13.93
CA LEU A 92 1.32 3.05 12.57
C LEU A 92 0.69 2.07 11.60
N PHE A 93 0.36 2.53 10.40
CA PHE A 93 -0.06 1.64 9.33
C PHE A 93 0.33 2.18 7.96
N THR A 94 0.62 1.28 7.03
CA THR A 94 0.76 1.65 5.62
C THR A 94 -0.61 1.68 4.96
N LEU A 95 -0.78 2.62 4.04
CA LEU A 95 -1.90 2.64 3.11
C LEU A 95 -1.37 2.42 1.71
N LYS A 96 -2.17 1.72 0.90
CA LYS A 96 -1.98 1.74 -0.54
C LYS A 96 -2.11 3.20 -1.01
N ALA A 97 -1.45 3.53 -2.11
CA ALA A 97 -1.64 4.79 -2.81
C ALA A 97 -3.03 4.84 -3.50
N ASP A 98 -4.10 4.78 -2.71
CA ASP A 98 -5.50 4.82 -3.13
C ASP A 98 -6.21 5.95 -2.38
N ARG A 99 -6.80 6.86 -3.16
CA ARG A 99 -7.48 8.03 -2.60
C ARG A 99 -8.72 7.66 -1.79
N SER A 100 -9.42 6.59 -2.17
CA SER A 100 -10.66 6.16 -1.52
C SER A 100 -10.41 5.65 -0.10
N GLU A 101 -9.35 4.84 0.11
CA GLU A 101 -8.93 4.36 1.43
C GLU A 101 -8.54 5.52 2.36
N PHE A 102 -7.77 6.49 1.82
CA PHE A 102 -7.42 7.70 2.54
C PHE A 102 -8.66 8.51 2.96
N ASP A 103 -9.60 8.73 2.04
CA ASP A 103 -10.80 9.52 2.32
C ASP A 103 -11.69 8.88 3.39
N VAL A 104 -11.77 7.55 3.45
CA VAL A 104 -12.45 6.81 4.53
C VAL A 104 -11.80 7.10 5.88
N LEU A 105 -10.47 7.01 5.96
CA LEU A 105 -9.75 7.27 7.21
C LEU A 105 -9.81 8.74 7.63
N ALA A 106 -9.69 9.66 6.67
CA ALA A 106 -9.74 11.09 6.92
C ALA A 106 -11.08 11.56 7.49
N GLN A 107 -12.17 10.82 7.21
CA GLN A 107 -13.50 11.08 7.73
C GLN A 107 -13.80 10.36 9.05
N SER A 108 -12.92 9.44 9.48
CA SER A 108 -13.18 8.56 10.63
C SER A 108 -12.83 9.15 12.00
N ASP A 109 -12.15 10.30 12.04
CA ASP A 109 -11.54 10.89 13.26
C ASP A 109 -10.57 9.94 14.01
N ARG A 110 -10.08 8.87 13.36
CA ARG A 110 -9.16 7.87 13.96
C ARG A 110 -7.68 8.08 13.61
N VAL A 111 -7.36 9.13 12.87
CA VAL A 111 -6.00 9.47 12.44
C VAL A 111 -5.59 10.82 12.98
N VAL A 112 -4.35 10.92 13.44
CA VAL A 112 -3.81 12.11 14.10
C VAL A 112 -3.48 13.21 13.08
N ASP A 113 -3.78 14.46 13.43
CA ASP A 113 -3.28 15.62 12.67
C ASP A 113 -1.78 15.82 12.92
N LEU A 114 -0.99 15.62 11.87
CA LEU A 114 0.47 15.66 11.90
C LEU A 114 1.04 17.08 11.76
N ASN A 115 0.21 18.10 11.57
CA ASN A 115 0.66 19.48 11.35
C ASN A 115 1.55 20.01 12.47
N SER A 116 1.23 19.73 13.74
CA SER A 116 2.03 20.19 14.88
C SER A 116 3.43 19.55 14.89
N TYR A 117 3.51 18.26 14.59
CA TYR A 117 4.76 17.50 14.49
C TYR A 117 5.62 18.01 13.33
N LEU A 118 5.01 18.27 12.16
CA LEU A 118 5.72 18.81 11.00
C LEU A 118 6.23 20.24 11.23
N LYS A 119 5.51 21.06 12.00
CA LYS A 119 5.95 22.41 12.39
C LYS A 119 7.10 22.37 13.40
N ALA A 120 7.11 21.37 14.29
CA ALA A 120 8.15 21.22 15.30
C ALA A 120 9.48 20.71 14.73
N ASP A 121 9.46 20.00 13.59
CA ASP A 121 10.66 19.44 12.96
C ASP A 121 10.84 19.97 11.52
N ALA A 122 11.58 21.08 11.42
CA ALA A 122 11.87 21.72 10.14
C ALA A 122 12.74 20.84 9.22
N GLU A 123 13.61 20.00 9.77
CA GLU A 123 14.46 19.11 8.98
C GLU A 123 13.65 17.95 8.40
N PHE A 124 12.73 17.38 9.17
CA PHE A 124 11.76 16.41 8.67
C PHE A 124 10.88 17.03 7.59
N LYS A 125 10.38 18.24 7.79
CA LYS A 125 9.59 18.95 6.77
C LYS A 125 10.36 19.15 5.46
N LYS A 126 11.66 19.48 5.51
CA LYS A 126 12.50 19.61 4.31
C LYS A 126 12.64 18.30 3.53
N LYS A 127 12.58 17.15 4.21
CA LYS A 127 12.62 15.83 3.56
C LYS A 127 11.33 15.49 2.82
N LEU A 128 10.21 16.16 3.15
CA LEU A 128 8.90 15.98 2.52
C LEU A 128 8.62 17.07 1.46
N ASN A 129 9.63 17.39 0.65
CA ASN A 129 9.58 18.51 -0.30
C ASN A 129 9.15 18.13 -1.73
N ASP A 130 8.71 16.88 -1.98
CA ASP A 130 8.17 16.50 -3.28
C ASP A 130 6.88 17.29 -3.56
N PRO A 131 6.79 18.05 -4.66
CA PRO A 131 5.63 18.87 -4.96
C PRO A 131 4.33 18.06 -5.00
N GLY A 132 3.30 18.52 -4.29
CA GLY A 132 1.97 17.89 -4.26
C GLY A 132 1.85 16.69 -3.30
N SER A 133 2.95 16.23 -2.71
CA SER A 133 2.96 15.01 -1.89
C SER A 133 2.23 15.19 -0.55
N LEU A 134 2.41 16.33 0.13
CA LEU A 134 1.73 16.62 1.39
C LEU A 134 0.25 16.95 1.17
N GLU A 135 -0.07 17.65 0.08
CA GLU A 135 -1.43 17.99 -0.31
C GLU A 135 -2.27 16.74 -0.55
N THR A 136 -1.66 15.69 -1.12
CA THR A 136 -2.31 14.39 -1.36
C THR A 136 -2.82 13.75 -0.07
N TYR A 137 -2.12 13.95 1.06
CA TYR A 137 -2.48 13.41 2.37
C TYR A 137 -3.05 14.46 3.33
N THR A 138 -3.49 15.60 2.80
CA THR A 138 -4.15 16.66 3.57
C THR A 138 -5.66 16.60 3.37
N TYR A 139 -6.42 16.65 4.46
CA TYR A 139 -7.87 16.70 4.46
C TYR A 139 -8.38 17.80 5.39
N LYS A 140 -9.17 18.74 4.86
CA LYS A 140 -9.68 19.91 5.61
C LYS A 140 -8.59 20.66 6.38
N GLY A 141 -7.40 20.80 5.77
CA GLY A 141 -6.24 21.48 6.36
C GLY A 141 -5.44 20.65 7.38
N LYS A 142 -5.87 19.43 7.70
CA LYS A 142 -5.14 18.49 8.56
C LYS A 142 -4.26 17.57 7.72
N LEU A 143 -2.98 17.46 8.06
CA LEU A 143 -2.09 16.49 7.42
C LEU A 143 -2.28 15.14 8.14
N LEU A 144 -2.79 14.12 7.45
CA LEU A 144 -3.21 12.86 8.06
C LEU A 144 -2.33 11.66 7.68
N GLY A 145 -1.27 11.90 6.90
CA GLY A 145 -0.33 10.88 6.49
C GLY A 145 1.01 11.47 6.06
N VAL A 146 2.06 10.66 6.13
CA VAL A 146 3.40 11.02 5.66
C VAL A 146 3.69 10.26 4.37
N PRO A 147 3.95 10.95 3.25
CA PRO A 147 4.41 10.28 2.04
C PRO A 147 5.82 9.70 2.26
N TYR A 148 6.00 8.41 1.97
CA TYR A 148 7.33 7.76 2.04
C TYR A 148 7.82 7.23 0.69
N ALA A 149 6.91 6.99 -0.27
CA ALA A 149 7.23 6.50 -1.60
C ALA A 149 6.30 7.12 -2.64
N LYS A 150 6.76 7.15 -3.90
CA LYS A 150 6.00 7.58 -5.07
C LYS A 150 6.18 6.54 -6.17
N ALA A 151 5.07 6.03 -6.67
CA ALA A 151 5.07 5.13 -7.81
C ALA A 151 5.07 5.97 -9.10
N TYR A 152 6.01 5.70 -9.99
CA TYR A 152 6.03 6.26 -11.34
C TYR A 152 5.44 5.23 -12.30
N VAL A 153 4.35 5.59 -12.95
CA VAL A 153 3.74 4.79 -14.01
C VAL A 153 4.30 5.27 -15.35
N GLY A 154 4.79 4.33 -16.16
CA GLY A 154 5.33 4.61 -17.47
C GLY A 154 5.38 3.36 -18.35
N ILE A 155 5.82 3.54 -19.59
CA ILE A 155 6.03 2.43 -20.51
C ILE A 155 7.48 1.99 -20.45
N TYR A 156 7.69 0.73 -20.11
CA TYR A 156 8.99 0.07 -20.18
C TYR A 156 9.05 -0.76 -21.46
N TYR A 157 10.17 -0.70 -22.19
CA TYR A 157 10.35 -1.44 -23.43
C TYR A 157 11.74 -2.08 -23.54
N ASN A 158 11.82 -3.20 -24.25
CA ASN A 158 13.07 -3.92 -24.46
C ASN A 158 13.82 -3.36 -25.69
N LYS A 159 14.85 -2.55 -25.43
CA LYS A 159 15.67 -1.94 -26.49
C LYS A 159 16.31 -2.95 -27.45
N THR A 160 16.70 -4.13 -26.95
CA THR A 160 17.27 -5.19 -27.78
C THR A 160 16.25 -5.77 -28.75
N LEU A 161 15.00 -5.99 -28.30
CA LEU A 161 13.93 -6.46 -29.18
C LEU A 161 13.51 -5.38 -30.19
N PHE A 162 13.48 -4.12 -29.77
CA PHE A 162 13.23 -2.99 -30.68
C PHE A 162 14.29 -2.90 -31.78
N ALA A 163 15.58 -3.00 -31.42
CA ALA A 163 16.68 -2.98 -32.38
C ALA A 163 16.59 -4.15 -33.38
N LYS A 164 16.30 -5.37 -32.89
CA LYS A 164 16.10 -6.56 -33.76
C LYS A 164 14.91 -6.40 -34.71
N ALA A 165 13.88 -5.65 -34.29
CA ALA A 165 12.70 -5.33 -35.11
C ALA A 165 12.91 -4.13 -36.06
N GLY A 166 14.10 -3.52 -36.06
CA GLY A 166 14.37 -2.30 -36.85
C GLY A 166 13.55 -1.09 -36.37
N ILE A 167 13.40 -0.96 -35.05
CA ILE A 167 12.74 0.17 -34.38
C ILE A 167 13.82 0.96 -33.62
N ASN A 168 14.14 2.17 -34.09
CA ASN A 168 15.27 2.96 -33.59
C ASN A 168 14.90 3.94 -32.46
N SER A 169 13.61 4.24 -32.31
CA SER A 169 13.08 5.16 -31.30
C SER A 169 11.76 4.61 -30.74
N PHE A 170 11.42 5.02 -29.51
CA PHE A 170 10.10 4.72 -28.96
C PHE A 170 9.02 5.52 -29.72
N PRO A 171 7.89 4.90 -30.10
CA PRO A 171 6.82 5.57 -30.83
C PRO A 171 6.18 6.70 -30.01
N VAL A 172 5.94 7.84 -30.63
CA VAL A 172 5.31 9.02 -29.99
C VAL A 172 3.91 9.32 -30.53
N THR A 173 3.46 8.56 -31.53
CA THR A 173 2.09 8.60 -32.05
C THR A 173 1.45 7.21 -32.01
N TRP A 174 0.11 7.16 -32.06
CA TRP A 174 -0.63 5.89 -32.13
C TRP A 174 -0.29 5.08 -33.38
N ASP A 175 -0.15 5.74 -34.54
CA ASP A 175 0.22 5.06 -35.79
C ASP A 175 1.63 4.45 -35.70
N GLU A 176 2.59 5.18 -35.14
CA GLU A 176 3.94 4.64 -34.88
C GLU A 176 3.90 3.48 -33.87
N PHE A 177 3.05 3.58 -32.86
CA PHE A 177 2.89 2.55 -31.83
C PHE A 177 2.33 1.25 -32.41
N PHE A 178 1.31 1.32 -33.27
CA PHE A 178 0.78 0.16 -33.96
C PHE A 178 1.77 -0.41 -34.98
N ALA A 179 2.49 0.44 -35.72
CA ALA A 179 3.54 -0.01 -36.64
C ALA A 179 4.69 -0.72 -35.91
N ALA A 180 5.10 -0.23 -34.73
CA ALA A 180 6.06 -0.88 -33.87
C ALA A 180 5.53 -2.24 -33.35
N SER A 181 4.26 -2.28 -32.95
CA SER A 181 3.59 -3.49 -32.48
C SER A 181 3.52 -4.57 -33.55
N ASP A 182 3.25 -4.19 -34.81
CA ASP A 182 3.24 -5.10 -35.96
C ASP A 182 4.62 -5.69 -36.25
N LYS A 183 5.67 -4.86 -36.18
CA LYS A 183 7.05 -5.31 -36.37
C LYS A 183 7.46 -6.33 -35.31
N LEU A 184 7.12 -6.09 -34.04
CA LEU A 184 7.38 -7.02 -32.94
C LEU A 184 6.59 -8.32 -33.12
N SER A 185 5.30 -8.22 -33.47
CA SER A 185 4.42 -9.37 -33.67
C SER A 185 4.89 -10.28 -34.81
N LYS A 186 5.39 -9.71 -35.91
CA LYS A 186 5.97 -10.46 -37.05
C LYS A 186 7.20 -11.30 -36.67
N MET A 187 7.87 -10.95 -35.57
CA MET A 187 8.99 -11.72 -35.03
C MET A 187 8.57 -12.72 -33.96
N GLY A 188 7.27 -12.91 -33.73
CA GLY A 188 6.73 -13.78 -32.68
C GLY A 188 6.86 -13.20 -31.27
N VAL A 189 7.11 -11.89 -31.14
CA VAL A 189 7.19 -11.20 -29.84
C VAL A 189 5.84 -10.56 -29.53
N ALA A 190 5.29 -10.83 -28.35
CA ALA A 190 4.10 -10.11 -27.87
C ALA A 190 4.44 -8.61 -27.69
N PRO A 191 3.75 -7.69 -28.38
CA PRO A 191 4.10 -6.27 -28.36
C PRO A 191 3.79 -5.57 -27.03
N LEU A 192 2.82 -6.10 -26.28
CA LEU A 192 2.39 -5.57 -24.99
C LEU A 192 2.27 -6.70 -23.97
N ALA A 193 2.81 -6.46 -22.78
CA ALA A 193 2.60 -7.29 -21.60
C ALA A 193 1.68 -6.53 -20.64
N LEU A 194 0.39 -6.85 -20.67
CA LEU A 194 -0.63 -6.25 -19.82
C LEU A 194 -1.33 -7.33 -19.01
N MET A 195 -1.71 -7.00 -17.78
CA MET A 195 -2.50 -7.90 -16.96
C MET A 195 -3.94 -7.86 -17.46
N THR A 196 -4.41 -8.95 -18.04
CA THR A 196 -5.77 -9.08 -18.61
C THR A 196 -6.59 -10.22 -17.99
N GLY A 197 -5.96 -11.13 -17.25
CA GLY A 197 -6.61 -12.31 -16.65
C GLY A 197 -7.12 -12.14 -15.22
N GLU A 198 -6.73 -11.06 -14.53
CA GLU A 198 -7.16 -10.76 -13.16
C GLU A 198 -7.96 -9.44 -13.14
N ASN A 199 -7.76 -8.57 -12.14
CA ASN A 199 -8.49 -7.30 -12.02
C ASN A 199 -8.11 -6.24 -13.09
N SER A 200 -7.19 -6.57 -14.00
CA SER A 200 -6.76 -5.75 -15.12
C SER A 200 -6.24 -4.34 -14.78
N TRP A 201 -5.75 -4.11 -13.55
CA TRP A 201 -5.35 -2.78 -13.10
C TRP A 201 -4.26 -2.14 -13.98
N THR A 202 -3.27 -2.91 -14.48
CA THR A 202 -2.23 -2.36 -15.37
C THR A 202 -2.76 -1.99 -16.75
N SER A 203 -3.75 -2.72 -17.26
CA SER A 203 -4.45 -2.38 -18.50
C SER A 203 -5.25 -1.08 -18.35
N ALA A 204 -5.91 -0.89 -17.19
CA ALA A 204 -6.68 0.31 -16.90
C ALA A 204 -5.82 1.59 -16.86
N LEU A 205 -4.53 1.49 -16.51
CA LEU A 205 -3.61 2.64 -16.53
C LEU A 205 -3.44 3.24 -17.92
N MET A 206 -3.46 2.43 -18.98
CA MET A 206 -3.40 2.94 -20.36
C MET A 206 -4.64 3.77 -20.70
N LEU A 207 -5.83 3.30 -20.29
CA LEU A 207 -7.08 4.04 -20.48
C LEU A 207 -7.09 5.34 -19.67
N ALA A 208 -6.65 5.29 -18.41
CA ALA A 208 -6.53 6.48 -17.58
C ALA A 208 -5.59 7.50 -18.23
N HIS A 209 -4.44 7.06 -18.75
CA HIS A 209 -3.50 7.93 -19.45
C HIS A 209 -4.11 8.56 -20.71
N LEU A 210 -4.82 7.77 -21.53
CA LEU A 210 -5.55 8.25 -22.70
C LEU A 210 -6.55 9.37 -22.36
N ILE A 211 -7.34 9.17 -21.30
CA ILE A 211 -8.30 10.18 -20.85
C ILE A 211 -7.57 11.42 -20.35
N GLY A 212 -6.58 11.26 -19.49
CA GLY A 212 -5.84 12.37 -18.88
C GLY A 212 -5.08 13.25 -19.87
N THR A 213 -4.71 12.69 -21.02
CA THR A 213 -3.96 13.38 -22.08
C THR A 213 -4.84 13.89 -23.22
N SER A 214 -6.15 13.61 -23.19
CA SER A 214 -7.10 14.08 -24.22
C SER A 214 -7.32 15.60 -24.22
N GLY A 215 -6.87 16.29 -23.17
CA GLY A 215 -6.95 17.75 -23.03
C GLY A 215 -7.21 18.16 -21.57
N PRO A 216 -7.37 19.47 -21.30
CA PRO A 216 -7.60 19.99 -19.95
C PRO A 216 -8.82 19.37 -19.25
N GLU A 217 -9.89 19.07 -20.00
CA GLU A 217 -11.10 18.45 -19.45
C GLU A 217 -10.88 16.99 -19.03
N GLY A 218 -10.08 16.23 -19.79
CA GLY A 218 -9.74 14.85 -19.43
C GLY A 218 -8.86 14.77 -18.18
N LEU A 219 -7.89 15.69 -18.06
CA LEU A 219 -7.08 15.83 -16.85
C LEU A 219 -7.94 16.25 -15.65
N LYS A 220 -8.83 17.22 -15.84
CA LYS A 220 -9.77 17.67 -14.81
C LYS A 220 -10.69 16.53 -14.35
N TRP A 221 -11.20 15.72 -15.27
CA TRP A 221 -12.02 14.55 -14.96
C TRP A 221 -11.26 13.51 -14.12
N LEU A 222 -9.99 13.22 -14.43
CA LEU A 222 -9.17 12.34 -13.60
C LEU A 222 -8.89 12.91 -12.19
N GLN A 223 -8.77 14.23 -12.08
CA GLN A 223 -8.50 14.92 -10.81
C GLN A 223 -9.75 15.08 -9.94
N THR A 224 -10.95 14.98 -10.53
CA THR A 224 -12.18 14.95 -9.76
C THR A 224 -12.37 13.58 -9.13
N SER A 225 -12.10 13.45 -7.82
CA SER A 225 -12.70 12.36 -7.03
C SER A 225 -14.21 12.44 -7.19
N PRO A 226 -14.89 11.37 -7.66
CA PRO A 226 -16.34 11.39 -7.72
C PRO A 226 -16.86 11.47 -6.28
N LYS A 227 -17.45 12.61 -5.93
CA LYS A 227 -17.97 12.90 -4.58
C LYS A 227 -19.13 11.99 -4.17
N ASP A 228 -19.70 11.26 -5.13
CA ASP A 228 -20.96 10.53 -5.00
C ASP A 228 -20.85 9.04 -5.36
N GLN A 229 -19.65 8.42 -5.28
CA GLN A 229 -19.57 6.96 -5.43
C GLN A 229 -20.19 6.25 -4.21
N LYS A 230 -21.49 5.94 -4.33
CA LYS A 230 -22.15 4.90 -3.55
C LYS A 230 -21.69 3.55 -4.10
N PHE A 231 -20.77 2.89 -3.40
CA PHE A 231 -20.57 1.44 -3.52
C PHE A 231 -21.44 0.73 -2.49
#